data_AF-A0A5B7F9Q8-F1
#
_entry.id   AF-A0A5B7F9Q8-F1
#
_cell.length_a   1.000
_cell.length_b   1.000
_cell.length_c   1.000
_cell.angle_alpha   90.00
_cell.angle_beta   90.00
_cell.angle_gamma   90.00
#
_symmetry.space_group_name_H-M   'P 1'
#
loop_
_entity.id
_entity.type
_entity.pdbx_description
1 polymer ?
#
loop_
_entity_poly.entity_id
_entity_poly.type
_entity_poly.pdbx_seq_one_letter_code
_entity_poly.pdbx_strand_id
1 'polypeptide(L)'
;MLTKRVAEELSVNRRSIYRLKMEAAKLVPNTIPPQKPGSGGKRKTTPQTDCILEREVKKNPSITAAELKNNHPELLKNVVIRTIQHRLQKDLKPPCHRAAKKPLPMESMMKKRIAFAKKYKDWTPEQWKNLER
;
A
#
# COMPACT_ATOMS: atom_id res chain seq x y z
N MET A 1 35.63 -29.07 15.58
CA MET A 1 36.27 -27.77 15.92
C MET A 1 35.88 -27.34 17.33
N LEU A 2 36.87 -27.06 18.17
CA LEU A 2 36.65 -26.54 19.52
C LEU A 2 36.18 -25.08 19.43
N THR A 3 34.98 -24.79 19.95
CA THR A 3 34.41 -23.43 19.98
C THR A 3 35.29 -22.41 20.71
N LYS A 4 36.21 -22.89 21.57
CA LYS A 4 37.21 -22.09 22.27
C LYS A 4 38.27 -21.52 21.31
N ARG A 5 38.83 -22.36 20.43
CA ARG A 5 39.89 -21.96 19.49
C ARG A 5 39.40 -20.90 18.50
N VAL A 6 38.21 -21.10 17.93
CA VAL A 6 37.58 -20.16 17.01
C VAL A 6 37.26 -18.82 17.69
N ALA A 7 36.88 -18.86 18.97
CA ALA A 7 36.59 -17.65 19.74
C ALA A 7 37.85 -16.82 20.05
N GLU A 8 38.96 -17.49 20.37
CA GLU A 8 40.28 -16.86 20.60
C GLU A 8 40.83 -16.25 19.30
N GLU A 9 40.76 -16.98 18.19
CA GLU A 9 41.23 -16.53 16.88
C GLU A 9 40.44 -15.32 16.34
N LEU A 10 39.12 -15.34 16.47
CA LEU A 10 38.25 -14.25 16.02
C LEU A 10 38.11 -13.11 17.05
N SER A 11 38.70 -13.25 18.24
CA SER A 11 38.50 -12.30 19.36
C SER A 11 37.02 -12.03 19.68
N VAL A 12 36.17 -13.07 19.58
CA VAL A 12 34.72 -12.99 19.86
C VAL A 12 34.37 -13.82 21.09
N ASN A 13 33.33 -13.43 21.83
CA ASN A 13 32.83 -14.20 22.97
C ASN A 13 32.50 -15.66 22.58
N ARG A 14 33.08 -16.62 23.31
CA ARG A 14 32.84 -18.07 23.15
C ARG A 14 31.34 -18.43 23.14
N ARG A 15 30.51 -17.73 23.93
CA ARG A 15 29.06 -17.98 23.98
C ARG A 15 28.37 -17.63 22.66
N SER A 16 28.85 -16.61 21.96
CA SER A 16 28.35 -16.23 20.63
C SER A 16 28.65 -17.30 19.59
N ILE A 17 29.88 -17.82 19.55
CA ILE A 17 30.28 -18.92 18.66
C ILE A 17 29.47 -20.19 18.96
N TYR A 18 29.25 -20.51 20.24
CA TYR A 18 28.40 -21.63 20.63
C TYR A 18 26.95 -21.48 20.13
N ARG A 19 26.33 -20.30 20.32
CA ARG A 19 24.98 -20.01 19.82
C ARG A 19 24.90 -20.11 18.29
N LEU A 20 25.88 -19.55 17.59
CA LEU A 20 25.95 -19.64 16.12
C LEU A 20 26.08 -21.09 15.65
N LYS A 21 26.89 -21.91 16.31
CA LYS A 21 27.02 -23.35 16.03
C LYS A 21 25.68 -24.09 16.21
N MET A 22 24.94 -23.78 17.28
CA MET A 22 23.64 -24.38 17.54
C MET A 22 22.58 -23.97 16.50
N GLU A 23 22.59 -22.72 16.05
CA GLU A 23 21.68 -22.28 14.97
C GLU A 23 22.08 -22.86 13.61
N ALA A 24 23.38 -22.91 13.29
CA ALA A 24 23.87 -23.46 12.03
C ALA A 24 23.53 -24.96 11.86
N ALA A 25 23.51 -25.72 12.95
CA ALA A 25 23.13 -27.14 12.94
C ALA A 25 21.66 -27.38 12.55
N LYS A 26 20.79 -26.36 12.65
CA LYS A 26 19.38 -26.44 12.25
C LYS A 26 19.15 -26.10 10.77
N LEU A 27 20.17 -25.55 10.10
CA LEU A 27 20.07 -25.08 8.72
C LEU A 27 20.61 -26.13 7.76
N VAL A 28 20.11 -26.11 6.52
CA VAL A 28 20.65 -26.95 5.44
C VAL A 28 22.10 -26.52 5.14
N PRO A 29 23.04 -27.45 4.89
CA PRO A 29 24.41 -27.11 4.54
C PRO A 29 24.47 -26.09 3.39
N ASN A 30 25.42 -25.15 3.45
CA ASN A 30 25.62 -24.06 2.49
C ASN A 30 24.47 -23.03 2.36
N THR A 31 23.61 -22.93 3.38
CA THR A 31 22.56 -21.90 3.42
C THR A 31 23.02 -20.65 4.17
N ILE A 32 22.78 -19.47 3.61
CA ILE A 32 22.98 -18.18 4.29
C ILE A 32 21.71 -17.83 5.05
N PRO A 33 21.72 -17.76 6.40
CA PRO A 33 20.52 -17.40 7.15
C PRO A 33 20.15 -15.93 6.91
N PRO A 34 18.84 -15.61 6.77
CA PRO A 34 18.41 -14.23 6.72
C PRO A 34 18.69 -13.53 8.05
N GLN A 35 19.02 -12.24 7.98
CA GLN A 35 19.20 -11.43 9.18
C GLN A 35 17.90 -11.39 9.99
N LYS A 36 18.00 -11.55 11.31
CA LYS A 36 16.84 -11.44 12.20
C LYS A 36 16.25 -10.02 12.09
N PRO A 37 14.94 -9.87 11.82
CA PRO A 37 14.32 -8.56 11.77
C PRO A 37 14.41 -7.90 13.15
N GLY A 38 14.82 -6.63 13.18
CA GLY A 38 14.75 -5.82 14.39
C GLY A 38 13.31 -5.49 14.77
N SER A 39 13.05 -5.27 16.06
CA SER A 39 11.72 -4.91 16.56
C SER A 39 11.27 -3.49 16.15
N GLY A 40 12.22 -2.60 15.83
CA GLY A 40 11.94 -1.19 15.54
C GLY A 40 11.32 -0.42 16.71
N GLY A 41 11.13 0.89 16.52
CA GLY A 41 10.41 1.73 17.47
C GLY A 41 8.90 1.58 17.37
N LYS A 42 8.19 1.84 18.48
CA LYS A 42 6.71 1.87 18.48
C LYS A 42 6.21 2.99 17.56
N ARG A 43 5.14 2.69 16.82
CA ARG A 43 4.49 3.65 15.91
C ARG A 43 3.73 4.71 16.69
N LYS A 44 3.67 5.93 16.13
CA LYS A 44 2.80 7.01 16.64
C LYS A 44 1.34 6.84 16.23
N THR A 45 1.09 6.16 15.12
CA THR A 45 -0.27 5.84 14.63
C THR A 45 -0.72 4.49 15.19
N THR A 46 -2.00 4.41 15.52
CA THR A 46 -2.67 3.18 15.95
C THR A 46 -3.44 2.55 14.77
N PRO A 47 -3.74 1.24 14.80
CA PRO A 47 -4.55 0.61 13.75
C PRO A 47 -5.90 1.32 13.52
N GLN A 48 -6.52 1.83 14.58
CA GLN A 48 -7.75 2.60 14.49
C GLN A 48 -7.56 3.90 13.69
N THR A 49 -6.47 4.63 13.93
CA THR A 49 -6.16 5.85 13.16
C THR A 49 -5.97 5.52 11.68
N ASP A 50 -5.33 4.40 11.35
CA ASP A 50 -5.12 4.00 9.96
C ASP A 50 -6.44 3.63 9.26
N CYS A 51 -7.36 2.94 9.96
CA CYS A 51 -8.68 2.66 9.42
C CYS A 51 -9.49 3.93 9.11
N ILE A 52 -9.36 4.96 9.95
CA ILE A 52 -10.04 6.25 9.71
C ILE A 52 -9.44 6.94 8.49
N LEU A 53 -8.10 6.99 8.40
CA LEU A 53 -7.40 7.53 7.23
C LEU A 53 -7.83 6.82 5.93
N GLU A 54 -7.93 5.50 5.96
CA GLU A 54 -8.35 4.71 4.80
C GLU A 54 -9.78 5.05 4.36
N ARG A 55 -10.71 5.20 5.32
CA ARG A 55 -12.10 5.55 5.04
C ARG A 55 -12.23 6.93 4.41
N GLU A 56 -11.49 7.91 4.93
CA GLU A 56 -11.49 9.27 4.38
C GLU A 56 -10.96 9.30 2.95
N VAL A 57 -9.86 8.60 2.67
CA VAL A 57 -9.30 8.52 1.30
C VAL A 57 -10.23 7.78 0.36
N LYS A 58 -10.94 6.74 0.81
CA LYS A 58 -11.97 6.06 0.00
C LYS A 58 -13.15 6.96 -0.31
N LYS A 59 -13.57 7.81 0.64
CA LYS A 59 -14.67 8.76 0.48
C LYS A 59 -14.29 9.89 -0.48
N ASN A 60 -13.09 10.45 -0.33
CA ASN A 60 -12.55 11.49 -1.20
C ASN A 60 -11.11 11.14 -1.62
N PRO A 61 -10.91 10.51 -2.79
CA PRO A 61 -9.58 10.13 -3.27
C PRO A 61 -8.62 11.30 -3.51
N SER A 62 -9.13 12.53 -3.62
CA SER A 62 -8.31 13.73 -3.86
C SER A 62 -7.87 14.42 -2.56
N ILE A 63 -8.26 13.89 -1.39
CA ILE A 63 -7.94 14.50 -0.10
C ILE A 63 -6.44 14.49 0.16
N THR A 64 -5.90 15.63 0.59
CA THR A 64 -4.48 15.75 0.90
C THR A 64 -4.17 15.31 2.33
N ALA A 65 -2.90 14.94 2.59
CA ALA A 65 -2.47 14.59 3.94
C ALA A 65 -2.56 15.77 4.94
N ALA A 66 -2.50 17.02 4.46
CA ALA A 66 -2.70 18.21 5.27
C ALA A 66 -4.17 18.38 5.64
N GLU A 67 -5.08 18.23 4.68
CA GLU A 67 -6.53 18.23 4.92
C GLU A 67 -6.94 17.11 5.88
N LEU A 68 -6.40 15.90 5.71
CA LEU A 68 -6.63 14.80 6.65
C LEU A 68 -6.24 15.15 8.09
N LYS A 69 -5.09 15.83 8.26
CA LYS A 69 -4.65 16.28 9.58
C LYS A 69 -5.57 17.37 10.15
N ASN A 70 -6.04 18.28 9.32
CA ASN A 70 -6.94 19.36 9.74
C ASN A 70 -8.35 18.86 10.07
N ASN A 71 -8.83 17.83 9.36
CA ASN A 71 -10.14 17.23 9.59
C ASN A 71 -10.19 16.39 10.87
N HIS A 72 -9.04 15.85 11.29
CA HIS A 72 -8.92 14.96 12.45
C HIS A 72 -7.85 15.46 13.44
N PRO A 73 -8.02 16.67 14.03
CA PRO A 73 -6.99 17.29 14.85
C PRO A 73 -6.73 16.50 16.15
N GLU A 74 -7.76 15.89 16.74
CA GLU A 74 -7.61 15.09 17.97
C GLU A 74 -6.77 13.83 17.75
N LEU A 75 -6.99 13.15 16.63
CA LEU A 75 -6.30 11.90 16.29
C LEU A 75 -4.88 12.14 15.78
N LEU A 76 -4.64 13.26 15.08
CA LEU A 76 -3.40 13.51 14.33
C LEU A 76 -2.57 14.68 14.87
N LYS A 77 -2.92 15.24 16.04
CA LYS A 77 -2.21 16.37 16.67
C LYS A 77 -0.69 16.18 16.69
N ASN A 78 -0.26 15.01 17.16
CA ASN A 78 1.14 14.66 17.40
C ASN A 78 1.81 13.94 16.21
N VAL A 79 1.08 13.75 15.11
CA VAL A 79 1.55 13.07 13.90
C VAL A 79 1.97 14.12 12.88
N VAL A 80 3.17 13.97 12.32
CA VAL A 80 3.68 14.87 11.28
C VAL A 80 3.05 14.49 9.95
N ILE A 81 2.78 15.48 9.09
CA ILE A 81 2.15 15.27 7.76
C ILE A 81 2.93 14.23 6.94
N ARG A 82 4.26 14.26 6.99
CA ARG A 82 5.14 13.28 6.32
C ARG A 82 4.85 11.84 6.77
N THR A 83 4.54 11.62 8.05
CA THR A 83 4.17 10.31 8.58
C THR A 83 2.84 9.86 7.98
N ILE A 84 1.84 10.73 7.89
CA ILE A 84 0.54 10.42 7.26
C ILE A 84 0.74 10.02 5.80
N GLN A 85 1.54 10.79 5.04
CA GLN A 85 1.88 10.45 3.65
C GLN A 85 2.56 9.09 3.54
N HIS A 86 3.52 8.80 4.43
CA HIS A 86 4.20 7.50 4.46
C HIS A 86 3.20 6.37 4.73
N ARG A 87 2.28 6.53 5.70
CA ARG A 87 1.23 5.54 6.00
C ARG A 87 0.38 5.26 4.77
N LEU A 88 -0.09 6.32 4.10
CA LEU A 88 -0.90 6.20 2.90
C LEU A 88 -0.14 5.48 1.77
N GLN A 89 1.10 5.88 1.49
CA GLN A 89 1.85 5.35 0.35
C GLN A 89 2.44 3.95 0.56
N LYS A 90 2.91 3.65 1.77
CA LYS A 90 3.69 2.42 2.03
C LYS A 90 2.87 1.33 2.71
N ASP A 91 1.97 1.70 3.61
CA ASP A 91 1.23 0.74 4.43
C ASP A 91 -0.16 0.48 3.85
N LEU A 92 -0.97 1.54 3.70
CA LEU A 92 -2.37 1.46 3.27
C LEU A 92 -2.52 1.23 1.75
N LYS A 93 -1.59 1.79 0.96
CA LYS A 93 -1.52 1.64 -0.51
C LYS A 93 -2.89 1.77 -1.20
N PRO A 94 -3.65 2.87 -0.97
CA PRO A 94 -4.91 3.06 -1.66
C PRO A 94 -4.66 3.17 -3.18
N PRO A 95 -5.64 2.76 -4.02
CA PRO A 95 -5.51 2.87 -5.46
C PRO A 95 -5.23 4.32 -5.87
N CYS A 96 -4.11 4.55 -6.55
CA CYS A 96 -3.72 5.86 -7.05
C CYS A 96 -3.89 5.88 -8.57
N HIS A 97 -4.97 6.51 -9.03
CA HIS A 97 -5.27 6.63 -10.46
C HIS A 97 -5.41 8.10 -10.86
N ARG A 98 -4.91 8.44 -12.04
CA ARG A 98 -5.19 9.73 -12.66
C ARG A 98 -6.60 9.70 -13.25
N ALA A 99 -7.42 10.69 -12.91
CA ALA A 99 -8.74 10.84 -13.53
C ALA A 99 -8.60 11.02 -15.06
N ALA A 100 -9.39 10.28 -15.84
CA ALA A 100 -9.43 10.42 -17.29
C ALA A 100 -10.05 11.77 -17.68
N LYS A 101 -9.49 12.44 -18.70
CA LYS A 101 -10.08 13.65 -19.27
C LYS A 101 -11.35 13.27 -20.03
N LYS A 102 -12.52 13.53 -19.43
CA LYS A 102 -13.82 13.29 -20.07
C LYS A 102 -14.42 14.62 -20.52
N PRO A 103 -15.07 14.68 -21.69
CA PRO A 103 -15.87 15.85 -22.05
C PRO A 103 -16.98 16.02 -21.01
N LEU A 104 -17.37 17.26 -20.72
CA LEU A 104 -18.47 17.59 -19.81
C LEU A 104 -19.78 17.70 -20.62
N PRO A 105 -20.60 16.64 -20.72
CA PRO A 105 -21.85 16.72 -21.47
C PRO A 105 -22.87 17.56 -20.69
N MET A 106 -23.65 18.36 -21.43
CA MET A 106 -24.85 18.99 -20.87
C MET A 106 -25.92 17.94 -20.58
N GLU A 107 -26.82 18.19 -19.64
CA GLU A 107 -27.90 17.26 -19.28
C GLU A 107 -28.75 16.84 -20.49
N SER A 108 -29.02 17.77 -21.41
CA SER A 108 -29.74 17.50 -22.66
C SER A 108 -29.02 16.49 -23.55
N MET A 109 -27.69 16.57 -23.64
CA MET A 109 -26.85 15.64 -24.38
C MET A 109 -26.80 14.27 -23.71
N MET A 110 -26.75 14.23 -22.37
CA MET A 110 -26.80 12.97 -21.61
C MET A 110 -28.12 12.23 -21.88
N LYS A 111 -29.26 12.93 -21.84
CA LYS A 111 -30.57 12.33 -22.14
C LYS A 111 -30.62 11.74 -23.55
N LYS A 112 -30.14 12.48 -24.56
CA LYS A 112 -30.07 11.98 -25.95
C LYS A 112 -29.18 10.74 -26.08
N ARG A 113 -28.02 10.75 -25.44
CA ARG A 113 -27.09 9.59 -25.44
C ARG A 113 -27.73 8.37 -24.79
N ILE A 114 -28.40 8.54 -23.66
CA ILE A 114 -29.09 7.44 -22.96
C ILE A 114 -30.26 6.91 -23.79
N ALA A 115 -31.06 7.80 -24.40
CA ALA A 115 -32.17 7.40 -25.27
C ALA A 115 -31.68 6.61 -26.49
N PHE A 116 -30.61 7.08 -27.14
CA PHE A 116 -29.94 6.38 -28.24
C PHE A 116 -29.44 4.99 -27.80
N ALA A 117 -28.70 4.92 -26.69
CA ALA A 117 -28.17 3.66 -26.18
C ALA A 117 -29.28 2.66 -25.80
N LYS A 118 -30.40 3.13 -25.25
CA LYS A 118 -31.56 2.27 -24.96
C LYS A 118 -32.25 1.78 -26.22
N LYS A 119 -32.43 2.65 -27.23
CA LYS A 119 -33.12 2.31 -28.49
C LYS A 119 -32.38 1.23 -29.28
N TYR A 120 -31.04 1.25 -29.24
CA TYR A 120 -30.19 0.39 -30.04
C TYR A 120 -29.36 -0.60 -29.21
N LYS A 121 -29.80 -0.88 -27.98
CA LYS A 121 -29.08 -1.77 -27.04
C LYS A 121 -28.87 -3.17 -27.59
N ASP A 122 -29.90 -3.70 -28.25
CA ASP A 122 -29.96 -5.09 -28.70
C ASP A 122 -29.63 -5.25 -30.20
N TRP A 123 -29.06 -4.20 -30.82
CA TRP A 123 -28.71 -4.23 -32.23
C TRP A 123 -27.49 -5.12 -32.52
N THR A 124 -27.61 -5.93 -33.58
CA THR A 124 -26.52 -6.79 -34.04
C THR A 124 -25.53 -6.00 -34.92
N PRO A 125 -24.26 -6.45 -35.03
CA PRO A 125 -23.26 -5.78 -35.86
C PRO A 125 -23.67 -5.59 -37.33
N GLU A 126 -24.46 -6.51 -37.88
CA GLU A 126 -24.99 -6.43 -39.25
C GLU A 126 -26.02 -5.30 -39.41
N GLN A 127 -26.85 -5.05 -38.39
CA GLN A 127 -27.80 -3.94 -38.38
C GLN A 127 -27.10 -2.58 -38.35
N TRP A 128 -25.95 -2.48 -37.66
CA TRP A 128 -25.11 -1.28 -37.68
C TRP A 128 -24.49 -1.05 -39.06
N LYS A 129 -24.01 -2.11 -39.71
CA LYS A 129 -23.35 -2.05 -41.03
C LYS A 129 -24.28 -1.56 -42.14
N ASN A 130 -25.59 -1.86 -42.04
CA ASN A 130 -26.60 -1.39 -42.98
C ASN A 130 -26.88 0.12 -42.86
N LEU A 131 -26.41 0.79 -41.79
CA LEU A 131 -26.64 2.21 -41.54
C LEU A 131 -25.47 3.10 -42.04
N GLU A 132 -24.32 2.51 -42.36
CA GLU A 132 -23.10 3.21 -42.82
C GLU A 132 -22.96 3.30 -44.36
N ARG A 133 -23.97 2.82 -45.10
CA ARG A 133 -24.09 2.95 -46.56
C ARG A 133 -24.96 4.14 -46.94
#